data_AF-A0A7C3SM59-F1
#
_entry.id   AF-A0A7C3SM59-F1
#
_cell.length_a   1.000
_cell.length_b   1.000
_cell.length_c   1.000
_cell.angle_alpha   90.00
_cell.angle_beta   90.00
_cell.angle_gamma   90.00
#
_symmetry.space_group_name_H-M   'P 1'
#
loop_
_entity.id
_entity.type
_entity.pdbx_description
1 polymer ?
#
loop_
_entity_poly.entity_id
_entity_poly.type
_entity_poly.pdbx_seq_one_letter_code
_entity_poly.pdbx_strand_id
1 'polypeptide(L)'
;MEPLRALEHVERILRKRGYATERLTEEGEHVLKVALGQKLVFIRFHEERGLLKELRLRYEGHPGLTILKCDDPEKPARCIEELLSRIPAPRD
;
A
#
# COMPACT_ATOMS: atom_id res chain seq x y z
N MET A 1 4.97 -10.47 -8.97
CA MET A 1 4.29 -9.26 -9.50
C MET A 1 5.24 -8.08 -9.30
N GLU A 2 5.38 -7.23 -10.30
CA GLU A 2 6.20 -6.00 -10.22
C GLU A 2 5.59 -5.02 -9.20
N PRO A 3 6.39 -4.32 -8.38
CA PRO A 3 5.89 -3.39 -7.37
C PRO A 3 5.07 -2.25 -7.98
N LEU A 4 5.42 -1.79 -9.18
CA LEU A 4 4.66 -0.77 -9.89
C LEU A 4 3.24 -1.24 -10.22
N ARG A 5 3.08 -2.46 -10.73
CA ARG A 5 1.75 -3.05 -11.00
C ARG A 5 0.92 -3.19 -9.73
N ALA A 6 1.56 -3.59 -8.63
CA ALA A 6 0.89 -3.70 -7.33
C ALA A 6 0.41 -2.32 -6.85
N LEU A 7 1.25 -1.29 -6.97
CA LEU A 7 0.91 0.09 -6.63
C LEU A 7 -0.27 0.58 -7.45
N GLU A 8 -0.24 0.42 -8.78
CA GLU A 8 -1.34 0.85 -9.65
C GLU A 8 -2.66 0.16 -9.33
N HIS A 9 -2.60 -1.13 -8.96
CA HIS A 9 -3.77 -1.89 -8.55
C HIS A 9 -4.35 -1.36 -7.23
N VAL A 10 -3.49 -1.15 -6.22
CA VAL A 10 -3.87 -0.59 -4.91
C VAL A 10 -4.45 0.81 -5.07
N GLU A 11 -3.77 1.69 -5.82
CA GLU A 11 -4.23 3.05 -6.09
C GLU A 11 -5.62 3.06 -6.71
N ARG A 12 -5.84 2.23 -7.74
CA ARG A 12 -7.13 2.16 -8.42
C ARG A 12 -8.26 1.75 -7.47
N ILE A 13 -8.02 0.78 -6.58
CA ILE A 13 -9.03 0.33 -5.61
C ILE A 13 -9.30 1.42 -4.58
N LEU A 14 -8.26 2.06 -4.05
CA LEU A 14 -8.40 3.12 -3.06
C LEU A 14 -9.11 4.35 -3.65
N ARG A 15 -8.78 4.77 -4.87
CA ARG A 15 -9.50 5.86 -5.54
C ARG A 15 -10.97 5.53 -5.77
N LYS A 16 -11.30 4.29 -6.14
CA LYS A 16 -12.69 3.81 -6.25
C LYS A 16 -13.43 3.83 -4.91
N ARG A 17 -12.72 3.60 -3.81
CA ARG A 17 -13.26 3.71 -2.45
C ARG A 17 -13.33 5.16 -1.95
N GLY A 18 -12.95 6.16 -2.75
CA GLY A 18 -13.05 7.57 -2.37
C GLY A 18 -11.83 8.14 -1.64
N TYR A 19 -10.71 7.42 -1.59
CA TYR A 19 -9.47 7.96 -1.04
C TYR A 19 -8.75 8.84 -2.06
N ALA A 20 -8.13 9.91 -1.58
CA ALA A 20 -7.14 10.65 -2.37
C ALA A 20 -5.80 9.90 -2.30
N THR A 21 -5.16 9.68 -3.44
CA THR A 21 -3.90 8.93 -3.52
C THR A 21 -2.84 9.75 -4.25
N GLU A 22 -1.62 9.72 -3.73
CA GLU A 22 -0.46 10.41 -4.28
C GLU A 22 0.71 9.43 -4.36
N ARG A 23 1.34 9.35 -5.53
CA ARG A 23 2.51 8.50 -5.75
C ARG A 23 3.76 9.28 -5.37
N LEU A 24 4.59 8.68 -4.54
CA LEU A 24 5.85 9.21 -4.04
C LEU A 24 6.96 8.19 -4.31
N THR A 25 8.19 8.67 -4.29
CA THR A 25 9.38 7.83 -4.33
C THR A 25 10.26 8.20 -3.15
N GLU A 26 10.56 7.24 -2.29
CA GLU A 26 11.44 7.46 -1.12
C GLU A 26 12.51 6.38 -1.08
N GLU A 27 13.78 6.78 -0.99
CA GLU A 27 14.94 5.87 -0.96
C GLU A 27 14.99 4.92 -2.18
N GLY A 28 14.48 5.36 -3.33
CA GLY A 28 14.38 4.54 -4.54
C GLY A 28 13.19 3.57 -4.55
N GLU A 29 12.39 3.53 -3.48
CA GLU A 29 11.21 2.68 -3.37
C GLU A 29 9.92 3.44 -3.73
N HIS A 30 8.95 2.72 -4.27
CA HIS A 30 7.64 3.28 -4.56
C HIS A 30 6.80 3.40 -3.29
N VAL A 31 6.28 4.59 -3.02
CA VAL A 31 5.41 4.87 -1.87
C VAL A 31 4.08 5.42 -2.38
N LEU A 32 2.98 4.88 -1.90
CA LEU A 32 1.64 5.40 -2.16
C LEU A 32 1.14 6.07 -0.88
N LYS A 33 1.01 7.40 -0.91
CA LYS A 33 0.36 8.17 0.12
C LYS A 33 -1.14 8.17 -0.15
N VAL A 34 -1.92 7.89 0.88
CA VAL A 34 -3.36 7.71 0.82
C VAL A 34 -3.98 8.58 1.89
N ALA A 35 -4.85 9.50 1.49
CA ALA A 35 -5.55 10.42 2.37
C ALA A 35 -7.06 10.15 2.36
N LEU A 36 -7.66 10.14 3.55
CA LEU A 36 -9.10 10.12 3.75
C LEU A 36 -9.47 11.11 4.85
N GLY A 37 -9.97 12.28 4.44
CA GLY A 37 -10.20 13.39 5.37
C GLY A 37 -8.91 13.78 6.07
N GLN A 38 -8.87 13.64 7.40
CA GLN A 38 -7.69 13.93 8.22
C GLN A 38 -6.75 12.72 8.42
N LYS A 39 -7.10 11.53 7.91
CA LYS A 39 -6.29 10.33 8.07
C LYS A 39 -5.36 10.17 6.88
N LEU A 40 -4.06 10.03 7.17
CA LEU A 40 -3.02 9.81 6.18
C LEU A 40 -2.36 8.45 6.41
N VAL A 41 -2.23 7.67 5.34
CA VAL A 41 -1.61 6.35 5.32
C VAL A 41 -0.55 6.33 4.22
N PHE A 42 0.63 5.84 4.54
CA PHE A 42 1.73 5.67 3.60
C PHE A 42 1.96 4.19 3.39
N ILE A 43 1.93 3.75 2.14
CA ILE A 43 2.11 2.37 1.73
C ILE A 43 3.40 2.29 0.92
N ARG A 44 4.47 1.77 1.52
CA ARG A 44 5.74 1.53 0.82
C ARG A 44 5.75 0.13 0.22
N PHE A 45 6.11 0.05 -1.05
CA PHE A 45 6.22 -1.18 -1.84
C PHE A 45 7.68 -1.56 -1.91
N HIS A 46 8.09 -2.48 -1.04
CA HIS A 46 9.47 -2.94 -0.97
C HIS A 46 9.75 -3.98 -2.06
N GLU A 47 10.76 -3.68 -2.87
CA GLU A 47 11.23 -4.54 -3.93
C GLU A 47 12.51 -5.28 -3.51
N GLU A 48 12.57 -6.57 -3.79
CA GLU A 48 13.81 -7.34 -3.74
C GLU A 48 13.92 -8.18 -5.03
N ARG A 49 15.06 -8.08 -5.71
CA ARG A 49 15.32 -8.82 -6.97
C ARG A 49 14.24 -8.62 -8.06
N GLY A 50 13.66 -7.42 -8.16
CA GLY A 50 12.62 -7.09 -9.15
C GLY A 50 11.23 -7.63 -8.80
N LEU A 51 11.03 -8.14 -7.59
CA LEU A 51 9.76 -8.67 -7.12
C LEU A 51 9.30 -7.91 -5.88
N LEU A 52 7.99 -7.66 -5.79
CA LEU A 52 7.38 -7.16 -4.57
C LEU A 52 7.59 -8.18 -3.45
N LYS A 53 8.39 -7.81 -2.44
CA LYS A 53 8.64 -8.65 -1.26
C LYS A 53 7.79 -8.26 -0.07
N GLU A 54 7.61 -6.96 0.17
CA GLU A 54 6.89 -6.48 1.34
C GLU A 54 6.05 -5.24 1.03
N LEU A 55 4.94 -5.11 1.74
CA LEU A 55 4.13 -3.89 1.80
C LEU A 55 4.21 -3.35 3.22
N ARG A 56 4.69 -2.12 3.38
CA ARG A 56 4.80 -1.47 4.68
C ARG A 56 3.78 -0.36 4.78
N LEU A 57 2.80 -0.49 5.68
CA LEU A 57 1.86 0.58 6.00
C LEU A 57 2.31 1.34 7.22
N ARG A 58 2.28 2.66 7.10
CA ARG A 58 2.47 3.59 8.20
C ARG A 58 1.31 4.57 8.24
N TYR A 59 0.72 4.76 9.41
CA TYR A 59 -0.33 5.76 9.63
C TYR A 59 0.31 7.02 10.19
N GLU A 60 -0.09 8.18 9.67
CA GLU A 60 0.33 9.46 10.23
C GLU A 60 -0.22 9.62 11.66
N GLY A 61 0.62 10.09 12.58
CA GLY A 61 0.25 10.27 13.99
C GLY A 61 0.21 9.00 14.84
N HIS A 62 0.44 7.81 14.25
CA HIS A 62 0.51 6.55 15.00
C HIS A 62 1.93 5.94 14.93
N PRO A 63 2.56 5.66 16.09
CA PRO A 63 3.81 4.90 16.13
C PRO A 63 3.48 3.42 15.90
N GLY A 64 3.24 3.05 14.64
CA GLY A 64 2.91 1.70 14.23
C GLY A 64 3.25 1.49 12.77
N LEU A 65 4.18 0.57 12.51
CA LEU A 65 4.52 0.10 11.18
C LEU A 65 3.94 -1.29 11.00
N THR A 66 3.05 -1.43 10.03
CA THR A 66 2.49 -2.73 9.66
C THR A 66 3.26 -3.26 8.46
N ILE A 67 3.94 -4.38 8.61
CA ILE A 67 4.68 -5.03 7.52
C ILE A 67 3.91 -6.26 7.07
N LEU A 68 3.58 -6.32 5.80
CA LEU A 68 2.95 -7.46 5.13
C LEU A 68 3.99 -8.09 4.20
N LYS A 69 4.40 -9.32 4.51
CA LYS A 69 5.31 -10.08 3.66
C LYS A 69 4.53 -10.68 2.50
N CYS A 70 4.86 -10.29 1.28
CA CYS A 70 4.37 -10.86 0.04
C CYS A 70 5.30 -11.96 -0.48
N ASP A 71 5.97 -12.68 0.43
CA ASP A 71 6.98 -13.70 0.12
C ASP A 71 6.40 -14.89 -0.65
N ASP A 72 5.09 -15.10 -0.52
CA ASP A 72 4.35 -16.18 -1.16
C ASP A 72 4.20 -15.89 -2.67
N PRO A 73 4.94 -16.60 -3.54
CA PRO A 73 4.97 -16.32 -4.97
C PRO A 73 3.63 -16.63 -5.65
N GLU A 74 2.78 -17.43 -5.00
CA GLU A 74 1.55 -17.90 -5.62
C GLU A 74 0.45 -16.83 -5.68
N LYS A 75 0.42 -15.83 -4.78
CA LYS A 75 -0.68 -14.83 -4.75
C LYS A 75 -0.28 -13.44 -4.24
N PRO A 76 0.43 -12.62 -5.04
CA PRO A 76 0.63 -11.19 -4.75
C PRO A 76 -0.70 -10.42 -4.58
N ALA A 77 -1.77 -10.85 -5.25
CA ALA A 77 -3.12 -10.30 -5.08
C ALA A 77 -3.62 -10.44 -3.64
N ARG A 78 -3.36 -11.57 -2.97
CA ARG A 78 -3.79 -11.80 -1.58
C ARG A 78 -3.09 -10.86 -0.61
N CYS A 79 -1.80 -10.56 -0.86
CA CYS A 79 -1.06 -9.58 -0.07
C CYS A 79 -1.68 -8.17 -0.18
N ILE A 80 -2.13 -7.80 -1.38
CA ILE A 80 -2.84 -6.54 -1.64
C ILE A 80 -4.23 -6.54 -0.99
N GLU A 81 -4.97 -7.64 -1.02
CA GLU A 81 -6.27 -7.73 -0.35
C GLU A 81 -6.15 -7.59 1.17
N GLU A 82 -5.17 -8.25 1.78
CA GLU A 82 -4.83 -8.10 3.20
C GLU A 82 -4.47 -6.64 3.54
N LEU A 83 -3.65 -6.00 2.69
CA LEU A 83 -3.32 -4.58 2.79
C LEU A 83 -4.58 -3.72 2.81
N LEU A 84 -5.47 -3.91 1.82
CA LEU A 84 -6.69 -3.14 1.66
C LEU A 84 -7.74 -3.43 2.74
N SER A 85 -7.67 -4.59 3.41
CA SER A 85 -8.50 -4.92 4.57
C SER A 85 -8.03 -4.20 5.84
N ARG A 86 -6.76 -3.82 5.93
CA ARG A 86 -6.21 -3.06 7.08
C ARG A 86 -6.44 -1.57 6.95
N ILE A 87 -6.66 -1.06 5.75
CA ILE A 87 -7.02 0.34 5.52
C ILE A 87 -8.52 0.48 5.82
N PRO A 88 -8.91 1.17 6.91
CA PRO A 88 -10.30 1.26 7.31
C PRO A 88 -11.09 1.99 6.23
N ALA A 89 -12.16 1.36 5.73
CA ALA A 89 -13.07 1.93 4.73
C ALA A 89 -13.55 3.32 5.16
N PRO A 90 -13.83 4.24 4.21
CA PRO A 90 -14.56 5.45 4.55
C PRO A 90 -15.90 5.03 5.11
N ARG A 91 -16.15 5.38 6.38
CA ARG A 91 -17.51 5.42 6.90
C ARG A 91 -18.09 6.73 6.39
N ASP A 92 -19.06 6.59 5.50
CA ASP A 92 -19.99 7.65 5.10
C ASP A 92 -20.65 8.29 6.33
#